data_AF-A0A059WZ02-F1
#
_entry.id   AF-A0A059WZ02-F1
#
_cell.length_a   1.000
_cell.length_b   1.000
_cell.length_c   1.000
_cell.angle_alpha   90.00
_cell.angle_beta   90.00
_cell.angle_gamma   90.00
#
_symmetry.space_group_name_H-M   'P 1'
#
loop_
_entity.id
_entity.type
_entity.pdbx_description
1 polymer ?
#
loop_
_entity_poly.entity_id
_entity_poly.type
_entity_poly.pdbx_seq_one_letter_code
_entity_poly.pdbx_strand_id
1 'polypeptide(L)'
;DGTTKILGVGQAPSRGVRKGEIVDFETAMKCVLEALSDAETKSDVMIKGVYVGVTGAHIQSFNNRGCVMLPDDHEEIDEQDIEDVKINAREVSIPAQNAFLHSIIQHYHVDGQDGVLNPVGMLGQKLEADFHIIHGVRTRIQNTIRCVKELPLEVEDVVFNALASAQVVLTQQQKNLGTV
;
A
#
# COMPACT_ATOMS: atom_id res chain seq x y z
N ASP A 1 -13.50 1.88 20.66
CA ASP A 1 -12.41 2.72 21.21
C ASP A 1 -11.18 2.75 20.30
N GLY A 2 -10.92 1.72 19.47
CA GLY A 2 -10.03 1.82 18.30
C GLY A 2 -8.55 2.17 18.58
N THR A 3 -8.16 2.26 19.84
CA THR A 3 -6.82 2.69 20.24
C THR A 3 -5.84 1.53 20.15
N THR A 4 -4.88 1.63 19.24
CA THR A 4 -3.72 0.75 19.17
C THR A 4 -2.78 1.05 20.35
N LYS A 5 -2.37 0.00 21.08
CA LYS A 5 -1.39 0.12 22.17
C LYS A 5 -0.05 -0.45 21.71
N ILE A 6 1.03 0.30 21.93
CA ILE A 6 2.39 -0.18 21.71
C ILE A 6 2.79 -1.04 22.91
N LEU A 7 3.06 -2.32 22.67
CA LEU A 7 3.51 -3.26 23.71
C LEU A 7 5.03 -3.28 23.88
N GLY A 8 5.78 -3.11 22.79
CA GLY A 8 7.24 -3.07 22.79
C GLY A 8 7.77 -2.51 21.47
N VAL A 9 9.00 -2.00 21.50
CA VAL A 9 9.69 -1.46 20.32
C VAL A 9 11.10 -2.01 20.28
N GLY A 10 11.39 -2.77 19.22
CA GLY A 10 12.71 -3.30 18.93
C GLY A 10 13.44 -2.50 17.86
N GLN A 11 14.73 -2.25 18.03
CA GLN A 11 15.53 -1.49 17.07
C GLN A 11 16.95 -2.06 16.94
N ALA A 12 17.49 -2.05 15.72
CA ALA A 12 18.87 -2.43 15.44
C ALA A 12 19.48 -1.49 14.39
N PRO A 13 20.79 -1.16 14.48
CA PRO A 13 21.47 -0.41 13.43
C PRO A 13 21.41 -1.15 12.09
N SER A 14 20.85 -0.49 11.07
CA SER A 14 20.71 -1.08 9.73
C SER A 14 22.07 -1.25 9.05
N ARG A 15 22.45 -2.50 8.77
CA ARG A 15 23.66 -2.88 8.05
C ARG A 15 23.27 -3.84 6.91
N GLY A 16 24.07 -3.86 5.84
CA GLY A 16 23.78 -4.68 4.65
C GLY A 16 22.64 -4.17 3.76
N VAL A 17 22.13 -2.97 4.03
CA VAL A 17 21.12 -2.27 3.22
C VAL A 17 21.70 -0.95 2.70
N ARG A 18 21.49 -0.67 1.41
CA ARG A 18 21.91 0.59 0.77
C ARG A 18 20.78 1.11 -0.11
N LYS A 19 20.36 2.36 0.11
CA LYS A 19 19.27 3.02 -0.64
C LYS A 19 17.96 2.23 -0.65
N GLY A 20 17.63 1.57 0.46
CA GLY A 20 16.43 0.73 0.59
C GLY A 20 16.55 -0.66 -0.02
N GLU A 21 17.73 -1.04 -0.51
CA GLU A 21 17.96 -2.36 -1.10
C GLU A 21 18.98 -3.17 -0.30
N ILE A 22 18.69 -4.45 -0.10
CA ILE A 22 19.62 -5.39 0.52
C ILE A 22 20.80 -5.62 -0.43
N VAL A 23 22.00 -5.26 0.02
CA VAL A 23 23.27 -5.47 -0.68
C VAL A 23 24.14 -6.54 -0.02
N ASP A 24 23.87 -6.84 1.25
CA ASP A 24 24.45 -7.96 2.00
C ASP A 24 23.33 -8.61 2.82
N PHE A 25 22.92 -9.79 2.36
CA PHE A 25 21.75 -10.50 2.87
C PHE A 25 21.96 -11.04 4.28
N GLU A 26 23.12 -11.64 4.57
CA GLU A 26 23.41 -12.21 5.88
C GLU A 26 23.48 -11.11 6.96
N THR A 27 24.11 -9.99 6.64
CA THR A 27 24.20 -8.86 7.56
C THR A 27 22.83 -8.24 7.81
N ALA A 28 22.00 -8.07 6.77
CA ALA A 28 20.64 -7.57 6.92
C ALA A 28 19.78 -8.49 7.79
N MET A 29 19.84 -9.80 7.56
CA MET A 29 19.10 -10.81 8.34
C MET A 29 19.46 -10.76 9.83
N LYS A 30 20.75 -10.61 10.16
CA LYS A 30 21.19 -10.44 11.55
C LYS A 30 20.60 -9.18 12.19
N CYS A 31 20.53 -8.06 11.47
CA CYS A 31 19.93 -6.83 11.98
C CYS A 31 18.42 -6.99 12.24
N VAL A 32 17.71 -7.72 11.36
CA VAL A 32 16.28 -8.02 11.58
C VAL A 32 16.09 -8.89 12.83
N LEU A 33 16.92 -9.91 13.02
CA LEU A 33 16.87 -10.78 14.20
C LEU A 33 17.18 -10.00 15.50
N GLU A 34 18.17 -9.11 15.48
CA GLU A 34 18.48 -8.22 16.61
C GLU A 34 17.26 -7.34 16.98
N ALA A 35 16.62 -6.71 15.99
CA ALA A 35 15.44 -5.88 16.22
C ALA A 35 14.22 -6.69 16.70
N LEU A 36 14.03 -7.90 16.15
CA LEU A 36 12.96 -8.81 16.57
C LEU A 36 13.11 -9.20 18.03
N SER A 37 14.30 -9.68 18.42
CA SER A 37 14.59 -10.11 19.79
C SER A 37 14.40 -8.97 20.81
N ASP A 38 14.82 -7.75 20.46
CA ASP A 38 14.61 -6.56 21.29
C ASP A 38 13.11 -6.23 21.44
N ALA A 39 12.31 -6.37 20.37
CA ALA A 39 10.86 -6.15 20.41
C ALA A 39 10.14 -7.20 21.27
N GLU A 40 10.47 -8.49 21.11
CA GLU A 40 9.89 -9.59 21.88
C GLU A 40 10.21 -9.45 23.37
N THR A 41 11.47 -9.12 23.70
CA THR A 41 11.91 -8.92 25.09
C THR A 41 11.15 -7.78 25.77
N LYS A 42 10.93 -6.66 25.07
CA LYS A 42 10.24 -5.49 25.63
C LYS A 42 8.73 -5.65 25.72
N SER A 43 8.15 -6.46 24.84
CA SER A 43 6.70 -6.71 24.80
C SER A 43 6.27 -7.93 25.61
N ASP A 44 7.19 -8.82 25.96
CA ASP A 44 6.93 -10.14 26.55
C ASP A 44 5.99 -11.00 25.68
N VAL A 45 6.16 -10.88 24.35
CA VAL A 45 5.33 -11.55 23.35
C VAL A 45 6.23 -12.20 22.30
N MET A 46 5.91 -13.45 21.94
CA MET A 46 6.48 -14.10 20.77
C MET A 46 5.78 -13.59 19.50
N ILE A 47 6.54 -12.93 18.62
CA ILE A 47 6.03 -12.34 17.38
C ILE A 47 6.09 -13.41 16.29
N LYS A 48 4.94 -13.67 15.64
CA LYS A 48 4.81 -14.68 14.59
C LYS A 48 4.51 -14.10 13.22
N GLY A 49 3.77 -12.99 13.17
CA GLY A 49 3.36 -12.32 11.94
C GLY A 49 3.86 -10.89 11.92
N VAL A 50 4.31 -10.43 10.75
CA VAL A 50 4.78 -9.05 10.55
C VAL A 50 4.29 -8.45 9.23
N TYR A 51 4.03 -7.15 9.27
CA TYR A 51 3.95 -6.31 8.08
C TYR A 51 5.34 -5.75 7.77
N VAL A 52 5.79 -5.89 6.53
CA VAL A 52 7.14 -5.47 6.14
C VAL A 52 7.07 -4.19 5.33
N GLY A 53 7.71 -3.15 5.85
CA GLY A 53 7.86 -1.88 5.16
C GLY A 53 8.94 -1.93 4.09
N VAL A 54 8.60 -1.57 2.84
CA VAL A 54 9.56 -1.43 1.74
C VAL A 54 9.73 0.02 1.30
N THR A 55 10.95 0.35 0.93
CA THR A 55 11.35 1.64 0.36
C THR A 55 12.53 1.42 -0.59
N GLY A 56 12.76 2.33 -1.53
CA GLY A 56 13.94 2.29 -2.39
C GLY A 56 13.68 2.86 -3.77
N ALA A 57 14.78 3.10 -4.51
CA ALA A 57 14.72 3.68 -5.86
C ALA A 57 14.07 2.75 -6.91
N HIS A 58 13.87 1.48 -6.57
CA HIS A 58 13.19 0.48 -7.39
C HIS A 58 11.66 0.52 -7.28
N ILE A 59 11.11 1.39 -6.44
CA ILE A 59 9.67 1.63 -6.31
C ILE A 59 9.31 2.86 -7.14
N GLN A 60 8.25 2.74 -7.93
CA GLN A 60 7.72 3.78 -8.79
C GLN A 60 6.23 3.90 -8.57
N SER A 61 5.68 5.05 -8.95
CA SER A 61 4.25 5.29 -8.90
C SER A 61 3.80 6.17 -10.06
N PHE A 62 2.53 6.06 -10.40
CA PHE A 62 1.88 6.89 -11.40
C PHE A 62 0.37 6.94 -11.13
N ASN A 63 -0.29 7.95 -11.69
CA ASN A 63 -1.74 8.05 -11.62
C ASN A 63 -2.36 7.40 -12.86
N ASN A 64 -3.45 6.68 -12.67
CA ASN A 64 -4.26 6.11 -13.73
C ASN A 64 -5.74 6.44 -13.49
N ARG A 65 -6.47 6.67 -14.57
CA ARG A 65 -7.93 6.86 -14.54
C ARG A 65 -8.60 5.68 -15.21
N GLY A 66 -9.49 5.00 -14.49
CA GLY A 66 -10.41 4.01 -15.06
C GLY A 66 -11.77 4.64 -15.33
N CYS A 67 -12.54 4.02 -16.22
CA CYS A 67 -13.85 4.50 -16.63
C CYS A 67 -14.80 3.32 -16.86
N VAL A 68 -16.05 3.48 -16.41
CA VAL A 68 -17.17 2.58 -16.71
C VAL A 68 -18.34 3.42 -17.23
N MET A 69 -19.01 2.91 -18.25
CA MET A 69 -20.26 3.47 -18.77
C MET A 69 -21.42 2.76 -18.08
N LEU A 70 -22.36 3.52 -17.56
CA LEU A 70 -23.56 2.99 -16.90
C LEU A 70 -24.55 2.51 -17.98
N PRO A 71 -25.33 1.44 -17.71
CA PRO A 71 -26.36 0.95 -18.64
C PRO A 71 -27.47 1.98 -18.88
N ASP A 72 -28.03 2.01 -20.09
CA ASP A 72 -29.13 2.94 -20.44
C ASP A 72 -30.42 2.72 -19.62
N ASP A 73 -30.60 1.54 -19.01
CA ASP A 73 -31.74 1.19 -18.16
C ASP A 73 -31.51 1.44 -16.67
N HIS A 74 -30.30 1.90 -16.29
CA HIS A 74 -29.91 2.17 -14.91
C HIS A 74 -28.93 3.36 -14.84
N GLU A 75 -29.47 4.55 -14.58
CA GLU A 75 -28.68 5.79 -14.48
C GLU A 75 -28.18 6.08 -13.05
N GLU A 76 -28.61 5.33 -12.04
CA GLU A 76 -28.15 5.49 -10.65
C GLU A 76 -26.88 4.68 -10.43
N ILE A 77 -25.86 5.25 -9.79
CA ILE A 77 -24.61 4.54 -9.51
C ILE A 77 -24.80 3.66 -8.29
N ASP A 78 -24.54 2.36 -8.43
CA ASP A 78 -24.59 1.39 -7.33
C ASP A 78 -23.20 0.93 -6.86
N GLU A 79 -23.16 -0.02 -5.91
CA GLU A 79 -21.89 -0.56 -5.40
C GLU A 79 -21.15 -1.43 -6.44
N GLN A 80 -21.88 -2.05 -7.38
CA GLN A 80 -21.28 -2.87 -8.42
C GLN A 80 -20.54 -2.00 -9.44
N ASP A 81 -21.13 -0.87 -9.85
CA ASP A 81 -20.47 0.12 -10.72
C ASP A 81 -19.16 0.62 -10.10
N ILE A 82 -19.16 0.77 -8.78
CA ILE A 82 -17.99 1.17 -8.01
C ILE A 82 -16.90 0.11 -8.03
N GLU A 83 -17.25 -1.17 -7.85
CA GLU A 83 -16.25 -2.23 -7.96
C GLU A 83 -15.72 -2.37 -9.39
N ASP A 84 -16.57 -2.23 -10.40
CA ASP A 84 -16.19 -2.30 -11.80
C ASP A 84 -15.23 -1.18 -12.19
N VAL A 85 -15.51 0.07 -11.80
CA VAL A 85 -14.60 1.20 -12.09
C VAL A 85 -13.28 1.07 -11.34
N LYS A 86 -13.28 0.51 -10.13
CA LYS A 86 -12.04 0.22 -9.37
C LYS A 86 -11.21 -0.84 -10.06
N ILE A 87 -11.83 -1.91 -10.55
CA ILE A 87 -11.13 -2.97 -11.31
C ILE A 87 -10.51 -2.35 -12.56
N ASN A 88 -11.30 -1.62 -13.35
CA ASN A 88 -10.83 -0.97 -14.58
C ASN A 88 -9.67 0.00 -14.31
N ALA A 89 -9.78 0.84 -13.27
CA ALA A 89 -8.73 1.80 -12.93
C ALA A 89 -7.43 1.15 -12.43
N ARG A 90 -7.51 -0.07 -11.88
CA ARG A 90 -6.36 -0.86 -11.44
C ARG A 90 -5.73 -1.69 -12.57
N GLU A 91 -6.43 -1.90 -13.67
CA GLU A 91 -5.91 -2.60 -14.85
C GLU A 91 -4.93 -1.72 -15.62
N VAL A 92 -3.68 -1.74 -15.17
CA VAL A 92 -2.60 -0.93 -15.73
C VAL A 92 -1.43 -1.78 -16.19
N SER A 93 -0.80 -1.35 -17.28
CA SER A 93 0.43 -1.98 -17.77
C SER A 93 1.61 -1.52 -16.91
N ILE A 94 2.08 -2.40 -16.03
CA ILE A 94 3.37 -2.24 -15.34
C ILE A 94 4.44 -3.10 -16.03
N PRO A 95 5.72 -2.72 -15.95
CA PRO A 95 6.81 -3.56 -16.47
C PRO A 95 6.74 -4.99 -15.91
N ALA A 96 6.97 -6.00 -16.76
CA ALA A 96 6.80 -7.42 -16.39
C ALA A 96 7.66 -7.87 -15.19
N GLN A 97 8.84 -7.25 -15.02
CA GLN A 97 9.74 -7.48 -13.89
C GLN A 97 9.27 -6.84 -12.58
N ASN A 98 8.24 -6.01 -12.61
CA ASN A 98 7.69 -5.36 -11.43
C ASN A 98 6.57 -6.20 -10.80
N ALA A 99 6.34 -5.94 -9.52
CA ALA A 99 5.19 -6.38 -8.76
C ALA A 99 4.37 -5.15 -8.39
N PHE A 100 3.05 -5.27 -8.53
CA PHE A 100 2.10 -4.32 -7.99
C PHE A 100 2.18 -4.36 -6.45
N LEU A 101 2.17 -3.19 -5.81
CA LEU A 101 2.22 -3.08 -4.36
C LEU A 101 0.90 -2.53 -3.80
N HIS A 102 0.52 -1.33 -4.22
CA HIS A 102 -0.64 -0.62 -3.66
C HIS A 102 -1.41 0.10 -4.77
N SER A 103 -2.71 0.25 -4.56
CA SER A 103 -3.53 1.22 -5.29
C SER A 103 -4.33 2.03 -4.29
N ILE A 104 -4.31 3.34 -4.46
CA ILE A 104 -5.00 4.29 -3.59
C ILE A 104 -5.97 5.06 -4.45
N ILE A 105 -7.24 5.07 -4.07
CA ILE A 105 -8.22 5.91 -4.74
C ILE A 105 -8.01 7.37 -4.35
N GLN A 106 -8.04 8.25 -5.34
CA GLN A 106 -7.92 9.70 -5.12
C GLN A 106 -9.30 10.36 -5.19
N HIS A 107 -9.98 10.26 -6.35
CA HIS A 107 -11.27 10.91 -6.58
C HIS A 107 -12.14 10.08 -7.54
N TYR A 108 -13.45 10.20 -7.39
CA TYR A 108 -14.40 9.79 -8.42
C TYR A 108 -14.81 10.98 -9.28
N HIS A 109 -15.21 10.67 -10.51
CA HIS A 109 -15.85 11.62 -11.41
C HIS A 109 -17.16 11.02 -11.93
N VAL A 110 -18.22 11.81 -11.93
CA VAL A 110 -19.52 11.45 -12.49
C VAL A 110 -19.85 12.44 -13.59
N ASP A 111 -19.94 11.98 -14.84
CA ASP A 111 -20.20 12.82 -16.03
C ASP A 111 -19.27 14.05 -16.15
N GLY A 112 -18.02 13.90 -15.71
CA GLY A 112 -17.02 14.96 -15.72
C GLY A 112 -17.06 15.92 -14.52
N GLN A 113 -17.96 15.71 -13.56
CA GLN A 113 -17.91 16.37 -12.27
C GLN A 113 -16.75 15.82 -11.42
N ASP A 114 -15.78 16.66 -11.10
CA ASP A 114 -14.60 16.32 -10.28
C ASP A 114 -14.91 16.36 -8.77
N GLY A 115 -14.07 15.70 -7.97
CA GLY A 115 -14.08 15.77 -6.51
C GLY A 115 -15.22 14.98 -5.83
N VAL A 116 -15.83 14.01 -6.54
CA VAL A 116 -16.88 13.17 -5.94
C VAL A 116 -16.23 12.18 -4.97
N LEU A 117 -16.60 12.26 -3.68
CA LEU A 117 -16.05 11.39 -2.63
C LEU A 117 -16.74 10.02 -2.59
N ASN A 118 -18.06 10.01 -2.74
CA ASN A 118 -18.86 8.80 -2.81
C ASN A 118 -19.96 9.01 -3.86
N PRO A 119 -19.86 8.37 -5.03
CA PRO A 119 -20.83 8.52 -6.11
C PRO A 119 -22.05 7.60 -5.97
N VAL A 120 -22.08 6.68 -5.00
CA VAL A 120 -23.22 5.76 -4.82
C VAL A 120 -24.51 6.56 -4.57
N GLY A 121 -25.55 6.27 -5.36
CA GLY A 121 -26.84 6.97 -5.36
C GLY A 121 -26.86 8.27 -6.18
N MET A 122 -25.77 8.64 -6.83
CA MET A 122 -25.77 9.74 -7.81
C MET A 122 -26.26 9.23 -9.16
N LEU A 123 -26.95 10.09 -9.90
CA LEU A 123 -27.31 9.83 -11.29
C LEU A 123 -26.15 10.21 -12.22
N GLY A 124 -25.88 9.37 -13.21
CA GLY A 124 -24.94 9.69 -14.29
C GLY A 124 -24.94 8.66 -15.40
N GLN A 125 -24.14 8.91 -16.44
CA GLN A 125 -23.94 7.97 -17.55
C GLN A 125 -22.51 7.42 -17.59
N LYS A 126 -21.56 8.15 -17.00
CA LYS A 126 -20.14 7.82 -16.99
C LYS A 126 -19.58 7.99 -15.59
N LEU A 127 -18.99 6.92 -15.07
CA LEU A 127 -18.28 6.89 -13.81
C LEU A 127 -16.78 6.69 -14.06
N GLU A 128 -15.95 7.56 -13.51
CA GLU A 128 -14.49 7.45 -13.58
C GLU A 128 -13.88 7.44 -12.18
N ALA A 129 -12.74 6.78 -12.03
CA ALA A 129 -11.98 6.77 -10.78
C ALA A 129 -10.50 7.00 -11.04
N ASP A 130 -9.94 8.00 -10.36
CA ASP A 130 -8.51 8.26 -10.32
C ASP A 130 -7.84 7.42 -9.23
N PHE A 131 -6.80 6.70 -9.62
CA PHE A 131 -6.00 5.86 -8.75
C PHE A 131 -4.53 6.25 -8.81
N HIS A 132 -3.92 6.36 -7.64
CA HIS A 132 -2.47 6.35 -7.51
C HIS A 132 -1.99 4.91 -7.38
N ILE A 133 -1.24 4.45 -8.37
CA ILE A 133 -0.70 3.09 -8.45
C ILE A 133 0.75 3.09 -8.02
N ILE A 134 1.11 2.16 -7.14
CA ILE A 134 2.48 1.96 -6.66
C ILE A 134 2.93 0.54 -7.03
N HIS A 135 4.09 0.44 -7.66
CA HIS A 135 4.71 -0.82 -8.04
C HIS A 135 6.22 -0.77 -7.84
N GLY A 136 6.88 -1.92 -7.82
CA GLY A 136 8.34 -1.96 -7.71
C GLY A 136 8.96 -3.20 -8.29
N VAL A 137 10.29 -3.21 -8.45
CA VAL A 137 11.01 -4.36 -9.02
C VAL A 137 10.82 -5.61 -8.14
N ARG A 138 10.19 -6.65 -8.70
CA ARG A 138 9.74 -7.85 -7.98
C ARG A 138 10.85 -8.53 -7.18
N THR A 139 12.02 -8.71 -7.80
CA THR A 139 13.16 -9.38 -7.16
C THR A 139 13.70 -8.61 -5.95
N ARG A 140 13.65 -7.28 -5.97
CA ARG A 140 14.10 -6.42 -4.86
C ARG A 140 13.16 -6.52 -3.66
N ILE A 141 11.85 -6.51 -3.93
CA ILE A 141 10.82 -6.75 -2.91
C ILE A 141 10.94 -8.17 -2.34
N GLN A 142 11.10 -9.18 -3.19
CA GLN A 142 11.25 -10.57 -2.78
C GLN A 142 12.48 -10.81 -1.92
N ASN A 143 13.60 -10.15 -2.18
CA ASN A 143 14.78 -10.23 -1.30
C ASN A 143 14.47 -9.73 0.11
N THR A 144 13.66 -8.68 0.24
CA THR A 144 13.22 -8.17 1.54
C THR A 144 12.31 -9.16 2.26
N ILE A 145 11.30 -9.70 1.56
CA ILE A 145 10.41 -10.73 2.10
C ILE A 145 11.22 -11.95 2.56
N ARG A 146 12.14 -12.42 1.71
CA ARG A 146 12.98 -13.57 2.00
C ARG A 146 13.83 -13.33 3.24
N CYS A 147 14.47 -12.16 3.35
CA CYS A 147 15.30 -11.81 4.52
C CYS A 147 14.53 -11.94 5.84
N VAL A 148 13.23 -11.60 5.85
CA VAL A 148 12.35 -11.76 7.01
C VAL A 148 11.92 -13.22 7.20
N LYS A 149 11.58 -13.94 6.11
CA LYS A 149 11.12 -15.34 6.15
C LYS A 149 12.19 -16.38 6.48
N GLU A 150 13.48 -16.04 6.42
CA GLU A 150 14.56 -16.91 6.93
C GLU A 150 14.53 -16.98 8.47
N LEU A 151 13.81 -16.06 9.12
CA LEU A 151 13.47 -16.12 10.55
C LEU A 151 12.12 -16.85 10.70
N PRO A 152 11.75 -17.34 11.91
CA PRO A 152 10.46 -17.99 12.15
C PRO A 152 9.29 -16.98 12.18
N LEU A 153 9.18 -16.16 11.13
CA LEU A 153 8.20 -15.12 10.93
C LEU A 153 7.40 -15.36 9.66
N GLU A 154 6.09 -15.12 9.75
CA GLU A 154 5.19 -14.99 8.62
C GLU A 154 5.14 -13.52 8.20
N VAL A 155 5.32 -13.28 6.90
CA VAL A 155 5.11 -11.96 6.31
C VAL A 155 3.66 -11.90 5.86
N GLU A 156 2.83 -11.14 6.57
CA GLU A 156 1.41 -11.00 6.26
C GLU A 156 1.20 -10.14 5.02
N ASP A 157 1.86 -8.98 4.96
CA ASP A 157 1.82 -8.12 3.79
C ASP A 157 3.05 -7.20 3.71
N VAL A 158 3.25 -6.60 2.53
CA VAL A 158 4.32 -5.65 2.23
C VAL A 158 3.75 -4.26 1.97
N VAL A 159 4.17 -3.29 2.77
CA VAL A 159 3.64 -1.94 2.72
C VAL A 159 4.68 -0.96 2.20
N PHE A 160 4.29 -0.07 1.29
CA PHE A 160 5.18 1.01 0.88
C PHE A 160 5.31 2.05 2.02
N ASN A 161 6.53 2.29 2.49
CA ASN A 161 6.76 3.11 3.69
C ASN A 161 6.22 4.54 3.59
N ALA A 162 6.30 5.16 2.41
CA ALA A 162 5.79 6.53 2.26
C ALA A 162 4.26 6.57 2.41
N LEU A 163 3.56 5.54 1.91
CA LEU A 163 2.11 5.39 2.10
C LEU A 163 1.75 5.19 3.57
N ALA A 164 2.45 4.27 4.26
CA ALA A 164 2.24 4.04 5.69
C ALA A 164 2.48 5.32 6.52
N SER A 165 3.56 6.04 6.22
CA SER A 165 3.89 7.30 6.90
C SER A 165 2.82 8.36 6.67
N ALA A 166 2.35 8.49 5.42
CA ALA A 166 1.27 9.42 5.07
C ALA A 166 -0.01 9.12 5.87
N GLN A 167 -0.41 7.85 6.00
CA GLN A 167 -1.61 7.50 6.76
C GLN A 167 -1.56 7.89 8.25
N VAL A 168 -0.36 7.88 8.86
CA VAL A 168 -0.14 8.22 10.27
C VAL A 168 -0.13 9.72 10.51
N VAL A 169 0.45 10.50 9.59
CA VAL A 169 0.58 11.96 9.76
C VAL A 169 -0.64 12.74 9.28
N LEU A 170 -1.42 12.17 8.36
CA LEU A 170 -2.56 12.85 7.78
C LEU A 170 -3.83 12.63 8.60
N THR A 171 -4.39 13.73 9.08
CA THR A 171 -5.75 13.77 9.60
C THR A 171 -6.75 13.47 8.48
N GLN A 172 -7.96 13.00 8.83
CA GLN A 172 -9.00 12.73 7.83
C GLN A 172 -9.33 13.97 6.97
N GLN A 173 -9.25 15.17 7.54
CA GLN A 173 -9.39 16.43 6.80
C GLN A 173 -8.29 16.63 5.75
N GLN A 174 -7.04 16.30 6.05
CA GLN A 174 -5.93 16.43 5.10
C GLN A 174 -6.00 15.41 3.97
N LYS A 175 -6.47 14.18 4.27
CA LYS A 175 -6.76 13.16 3.25
C LYS A 175 -7.87 13.64 2.29
N ASN A 176 -8.94 14.24 2.82
CA ASN A 176 -10.06 14.76 2.02
C ASN A 176 -9.70 16.01 1.19
N LEU A 177 -8.60 16.71 1.52
CA LEU A 177 -8.07 17.85 0.76
C LEU A 177 -7.13 17.43 -0.37
N GLY A 178 -7.11 16.14 -0.73
CA GLY A 178 -6.27 15.60 -1.81
C GLY A 178 -4.81 15.42 -1.41
N THR A 179 -4.47 15.44 -0.11
CA THR A 179 -3.14 15.04 0.34
C THR A 179 -3.11 13.53 0.54
N VAL A 180 -3.27 12.75 -0.54
CA VAL A 180 -2.69 11.41 -0.77
C VAL A 180 -2.56 11.19 -2.27
#